data_AF-A0A8S1R744-F1
#
_entry.id   AF-A0A8S1R744-F1
#
_cell.length_a   1.000
_cell.length_b   1.000
_cell.length_c   1.000
_cell.angle_alpha   90.00
_cell.angle_beta   90.00
_cell.angle_gamma   90.00
#
_symmetry.space_group_name_H-M   'P 1'
#
loop_
_entity.id
_entity.type
_entity.pdbx_description
1 polymer ?
#
loop_
_entity_poly.entity_id
_entity_poly.type
_entity_poly.pdbx_seq_one_letter_code
_entity_poly.pdbx_strand_id
1 'polypeptide(L)'
;MDKIKKLNLDSEQFQIDHLRPIPSLLNGSRLYWNEISMLNNLQWNYTLQINSDKLSQVKEIIQKACRTQVSDQEYKLIQDFLENDEYLLKNCGFTTSRLPDIIENNANIVLFFLQKNVKSQDFQDYLDVFITIDVTPATIELIAMINYQMKIPPDFLTYYVHYCIQYCNNIKEKQTQTKIVKYVSIFIRHFLKTKAIAIKDLLTELQAFCIEFTRVNEVSQLFKSVKAFNELGV
;
A
#
# COMPACT_ATOMS: atom_id res chain seq x y z
N MET A 1 -48.90 13.93 15.21
CA MET A 1 -49.27 12.53 14.94
C MET A 1 -49.69 12.42 13.49
N ASP A 2 -49.08 11.46 12.80
CA ASP A 2 -49.57 10.73 11.61
C ASP A 2 -49.83 11.49 10.30
N LYS A 3 -48.91 11.30 9.35
CA LYS A 3 -49.08 10.27 8.31
C LYS A 3 -47.87 10.31 7.36
N ILE A 4 -46.97 9.35 7.54
CA ILE A 4 -45.95 9.00 6.55
C ILE A 4 -46.69 8.54 5.29
N LYS A 5 -46.55 9.30 4.20
CA LYS A 5 -46.98 8.89 2.86
C LYS A 5 -46.20 7.62 2.50
N LYS A 6 -46.90 6.50 2.44
CA LYS A 6 -46.37 5.25 1.87
C LYS A 6 -45.98 5.51 0.42
N LEU A 7 -44.69 5.36 0.12
CA LEU A 7 -44.22 5.14 -1.23
C LEU A 7 -44.82 3.80 -1.69
N ASN A 8 -45.81 3.87 -2.58
CA ASN A 8 -46.18 2.73 -3.42
C ASN A 8 -45.01 2.49 -4.38
N LEU A 9 -44.15 1.54 -4.02
CA LEU A 9 -43.29 0.86 -4.97
C LEU A 9 -43.98 -0.45 -5.27
N ASP A 10 -44.49 -0.58 -6.49
CA ASP A 10 -45.11 -1.79 -7.01
C ASP A 10 -44.17 -2.97 -6.78
N SER A 11 -44.60 -3.87 -5.90
CA SER A 11 -43.84 -5.01 -5.42
C SER A 11 -43.81 -6.19 -6.39
N GLU A 12 -43.94 -5.94 -7.70
CA GLU A 12 -44.01 -7.01 -8.71
C GLU A 12 -42.82 -7.08 -9.67
N GLN A 13 -41.79 -6.23 -9.53
CA GLN A 13 -40.64 -6.26 -10.46
C GLN A 13 -39.25 -6.21 -9.80
N PHE A 14 -39.15 -6.64 -8.53
CA PHE A 14 -37.84 -6.96 -7.93
C PHE A 14 -37.73 -8.46 -7.73
N GLN A 15 -37.23 -9.17 -8.74
CA GLN A 15 -36.79 -10.55 -8.60
C GLN A 15 -35.28 -10.55 -8.40
N ILE A 16 -34.85 -11.00 -7.22
CA ILE A 16 -33.47 -11.39 -6.99
C ILE A 16 -33.33 -12.77 -7.63
N ASP A 17 -32.45 -12.91 -8.61
CA ASP A 17 -32.06 -14.23 -9.13
C ASP A 17 -31.46 -15.04 -7.97
N HIS A 18 -32.27 -15.93 -7.40
CA HIS A 18 -31.79 -16.81 -6.36
C HIS A 18 -30.80 -17.80 -7.00
N LEU A 19 -29.51 -17.68 -6.67
CA LEU A 19 -28.45 -18.63 -7.03
C LEU A 19 -28.71 -20.07 -6.54
N ARG A 20 -29.82 -20.30 -5.83
CA ARG A 20 -30.27 -21.60 -5.35
C ARG A 20 -31.78 -21.72 -5.58
N PRO A 21 -32.28 -22.91 -5.94
CA PRO A 21 -33.71 -23.13 -6.05
C PRO A 21 -34.41 -22.82 -4.72
N ILE A 22 -35.62 -22.24 -4.82
CA ILE A 22 -36.45 -21.95 -3.65
C ILE A 22 -36.69 -23.28 -2.90
N PRO A 23 -36.38 -23.36 -1.60
CA PRO A 23 -36.58 -24.59 -0.85
C PRO A 23 -38.03 -25.05 -0.94
N SER A 24 -38.22 -26.35 -1.20
CA SER A 24 -39.55 -26.95 -1.29
C SER A 24 -40.30 -26.74 0.02
N LEU A 25 -41.35 -25.91 0.00
CA LEU A 25 -42.24 -25.75 1.15
C LEU A 25 -43.04 -27.05 1.32
N LEU A 26 -42.71 -27.82 2.36
CA LEU A 26 -43.43 -29.06 2.71
C LEU A 26 -44.81 -28.69 3.28
N ASN A 27 -45.85 -28.78 2.45
CA ASN A 27 -47.24 -28.59 2.87
C ASN A 27 -47.80 -29.86 3.54
N GLY A 28 -47.28 -30.22 4.71
CA GLY A 28 -47.76 -31.35 5.51
C GLY A 28 -48.08 -30.92 6.95
N SER A 29 -49.20 -31.40 7.50
CA SER A 29 -49.63 -31.12 8.89
C SER A 29 -48.78 -31.82 9.97
N ARG A 30 -47.71 -32.52 9.58
CA ARG A 30 -46.77 -33.19 10.47
C ARG A 30 -45.34 -32.91 10.03
N LEU A 31 -44.63 -32.18 10.88
CA LEU A 31 -43.19 -32.04 10.81
C LEU A 31 -42.58 -33.29 11.46
N TYR A 32 -41.88 -34.09 10.68
CA TYR A 32 -41.01 -35.14 11.22
C TYR A 32 -39.64 -34.52 11.46
N TRP A 33 -39.20 -34.49 12.72
CA TRP A 33 -37.80 -34.23 12.99
C TRP A 33 -37.01 -35.38 12.37
N ASN A 34 -36.19 -35.08 11.36
CA ASN A 34 -35.14 -36.01 10.97
C ASN A 34 -34.17 -36.08 12.14
N GLU A 35 -34.38 -37.03 13.06
CA GLU A 35 -33.32 -37.43 13.98
C GLU A 35 -32.15 -37.87 13.10
N ILE A 36 -31.10 -37.06 13.10
CA ILE A 36 -29.92 -37.31 12.28
C ILE A 36 -29.07 -38.41 12.97
N SER A 37 -29.71 -39.52 13.32
CA SER A 37 -29.11 -40.69 13.96
C SER A 37 -28.26 -41.51 12.98
N MET A 38 -28.23 -41.14 11.69
CA MET A 38 -27.33 -41.69 10.67
C MET A 38 -26.12 -40.80 10.33
N LEU A 39 -25.82 -39.76 11.11
CA LEU A 39 -24.54 -39.04 11.01
C LEU A 39 -23.38 -39.76 11.71
N ASN A 40 -23.43 -41.10 11.84
CA ASN A 40 -22.31 -41.87 12.41
C ASN A 40 -21.03 -41.74 11.57
N ASN A 41 -21.13 -41.23 10.35
CA ASN A 41 -20.00 -40.87 9.51
C ASN A 41 -20.06 -39.39 9.11
N LEU A 42 -20.25 -38.46 10.06
CA LEU A 42 -19.91 -37.05 9.83
C LEU A 42 -18.39 -36.94 9.64
N GLN A 43 -17.93 -37.26 8.43
CA GLN A 43 -16.55 -37.05 8.04
C GLN A 43 -16.42 -35.60 7.61
N TRP A 44 -15.77 -34.80 8.45
CA TRP A 44 -15.26 -33.51 8.03
C TRP A 44 -14.35 -33.75 6.85
N ASN A 45 -14.78 -33.34 5.66
CA ASN A 45 -13.91 -33.37 4.52
C ASN A 45 -12.92 -32.20 4.62
N TYR A 46 -11.77 -32.45 5.25
CA TYR A 46 -10.70 -31.46 5.39
C TYR A 46 -10.16 -30.97 4.03
N THR A 47 -10.48 -31.63 2.92
CA THR A 47 -10.17 -31.11 1.57
C THR A 47 -11.07 -29.95 1.14
N LEU A 48 -12.26 -29.77 1.75
CA LEU A 48 -13.07 -28.55 1.60
C LEU A 48 -12.51 -27.37 2.41
N GLN A 49 -11.53 -27.64 3.27
CA GLN A 49 -10.81 -26.67 4.12
C GLN A 49 -9.39 -26.39 3.61
N ILE A 50 -9.04 -26.87 2.43
CA ILE A 50 -7.87 -26.38 1.72
C ILE A 50 -8.36 -25.15 0.96
N ASN A 51 -7.84 -23.97 1.32
CA ASN A 51 -8.00 -22.71 0.60
C ASN A 51 -7.71 -22.88 -0.91
N SER A 52 -8.65 -23.42 -1.70
CA SER A 52 -8.49 -23.58 -3.14
C SER A 52 -8.73 -22.27 -3.87
N ASP A 53 -9.28 -21.28 -3.18
CA ASP A 53 -9.46 -19.95 -3.72
C ASP A 53 -8.12 -19.21 -3.66
N LYS A 54 -7.55 -18.92 -4.83
CA LYS A 54 -6.24 -18.24 -4.95
C LYS A 54 -6.20 -16.93 -4.17
N LEU A 55 -7.36 -16.27 -4.04
CA LEU A 55 -7.51 -15.06 -3.23
C LEU A 55 -7.21 -15.27 -1.75
N SER A 56 -7.65 -16.40 -1.17
CA SER A 56 -7.39 -16.72 0.24
C SER A 56 -5.90 -16.99 0.48
N GLN A 57 -5.24 -17.70 -0.44
CA GLN A 57 -3.79 -17.92 -0.36
C GLN A 57 -3.02 -16.59 -0.43
N VAL A 58 -3.39 -15.70 -1.35
CA VAL A 58 -2.75 -14.36 -1.44
C VAL A 58 -2.98 -13.53 -0.19
N LYS A 59 -4.19 -13.56 0.40
CA LYS A 59 -4.46 -12.88 1.67
C LYS A 59 -3.59 -13.40 2.82
N GLU A 60 -3.40 -14.71 2.91
CA GLU A 60 -2.51 -15.32 3.90
C GLU A 60 -1.05 -14.91 3.68
N ILE A 61 -0.58 -14.88 2.43
CA ILE A 61 0.77 -14.42 2.10
C ILE A 61 0.93 -12.94 2.45
N ILE A 62 -0.06 -12.08 2.17
CA ILE A 62 -0.01 -10.65 2.52
C ILE A 62 -0.01 -10.45 4.04
N GLN A 63 -0.78 -11.25 4.77
CA GLN A 63 -0.74 -11.23 6.24
C GLN A 63 0.62 -11.66 6.79
N LYS A 64 1.26 -12.65 6.14
CA LYS A 64 2.64 -13.06 6.44
C LYS A 64 3.66 -11.96 6.06
N ALA A 65 3.43 -11.24 4.97
CA ALA A 65 4.28 -10.17 4.47
C ALA A 65 4.37 -8.96 5.43
N CYS A 66 3.33 -8.76 6.27
CA CYS A 66 3.36 -7.73 7.31
C CYS A 66 4.35 -8.04 8.45
N ARG A 67 4.76 -9.30 8.61
CA ARG A 67 5.60 -9.75 9.74
C ARG A 67 6.96 -10.26 9.33
N THR A 68 7.07 -10.81 8.12
CA THR A 68 8.24 -11.55 7.66
C THR A 68 8.48 -11.33 6.17
N GLN A 69 9.71 -11.57 5.74
CA GLN A 69 10.05 -11.60 4.32
C GLN A 69 9.34 -12.76 3.61
N VAL A 70 8.77 -12.46 2.46
CA VAL A 70 8.06 -13.41 1.60
C VAL A 70 9.09 -14.13 0.70
N SER A 71 8.87 -15.42 0.47
CA SER A 71 9.74 -16.20 -0.42
C SER A 71 9.53 -15.85 -1.89
N ASP A 72 10.53 -16.11 -2.75
CA ASP A 72 10.43 -15.84 -4.18
C ASP A 72 9.25 -16.58 -4.87
N GLN A 73 8.88 -17.75 -4.35
CA GLN A 73 7.73 -18.52 -4.84
C GLN A 73 6.41 -17.84 -4.50
N GLU A 74 6.26 -17.38 -3.25
CA GLU A 74 5.09 -16.63 -2.79
C GLU A 74 4.97 -15.28 -3.50
N TYR A 75 6.10 -14.60 -3.76
CA TYR A 75 6.13 -13.37 -4.54
C TYR A 75 5.59 -13.59 -5.97
N LYS A 76 6.06 -14.64 -6.66
CA LYS A 76 5.55 -14.99 -8.00
C LYS A 76 4.07 -15.31 -7.99
N LEU A 77 3.58 -16.03 -6.98
CA LEU A 77 2.14 -16.31 -6.83
C LEU A 77 1.31 -15.02 -6.70
N ILE A 78 1.80 -14.02 -5.96
CA ILE A 78 1.17 -12.70 -5.87
C ILE A 78 1.20 -12.01 -7.24
N GLN A 79 2.32 -12.05 -7.95
CA GLN A 79 2.44 -11.43 -9.27
C GLN A 79 1.44 -12.03 -10.25
N ASP A 80 1.44 -13.36 -10.39
CA ASP A 80 0.52 -14.09 -11.24
C ASP A 80 -0.94 -13.77 -10.87
N PHE A 81 -1.26 -13.68 -9.59
CA PHE A 81 -2.62 -13.39 -9.14
C PHE A 81 -3.08 -11.96 -9.48
N LEU A 82 -2.22 -10.96 -9.25
CA LEU A 82 -2.54 -9.55 -9.48
C LEU A 82 -2.43 -9.13 -10.95
N GLU A 83 -1.80 -9.93 -11.81
CA GLU A 83 -1.82 -9.69 -13.25
C GLU A 83 -3.17 -9.94 -13.89
N ASN A 84 -3.99 -10.80 -13.28
CA ASN A 84 -5.17 -11.36 -13.93
C ASN A 84 -6.45 -10.52 -13.79
N ASP A 85 -6.60 -9.64 -12.77
CA ASP A 85 -7.84 -8.84 -12.61
C ASP A 85 -7.71 -7.62 -11.68
N GLU A 86 -8.31 -6.49 -12.08
CA GLU A 86 -8.36 -5.24 -11.30
C GLU A 86 -9.23 -5.36 -10.04
N TYR A 87 -10.29 -6.16 -10.09
CA TYR A 87 -11.15 -6.42 -8.93
C TYR A 87 -10.43 -7.18 -7.80
N LEU A 88 -9.40 -7.97 -8.14
CA LEU A 88 -8.61 -8.72 -7.16
C LEU A 88 -7.64 -7.82 -6.38
N LEU A 89 -7.16 -6.72 -6.99
CA LEU A 89 -6.31 -5.72 -6.31
C LEU A 89 -7.01 -5.09 -5.11
N LYS A 90 -8.32 -4.85 -5.18
CA LYS A 90 -9.07 -4.27 -4.05
C LYS A 90 -9.30 -5.26 -2.92
N ASN A 91 -9.36 -6.55 -3.24
CA ASN A 91 -9.76 -7.60 -2.29
C ASN A 91 -8.60 -8.39 -1.70
N CYS A 92 -7.37 -8.25 -2.20
CA CYS A 92 -6.22 -9.02 -1.73
C CYS A 92 -5.69 -8.60 -0.35
N GLY A 93 -6.14 -7.45 0.20
CA GLY A 93 -5.82 -7.04 1.57
C GLY A 93 -4.67 -6.03 1.70
N PHE A 94 -4.21 -5.45 0.59
CA PHE A 94 -3.39 -4.23 0.60
C PHE A 94 -4.25 -3.03 1.01
N THR A 95 -4.26 -2.77 2.31
CA THR A 95 -4.92 -1.63 2.91
C THR A 95 -3.87 -0.59 3.27
N THR A 96 -4.24 0.70 3.23
CA THR A 96 -3.36 1.81 3.60
C THR A 96 -2.77 1.64 5.01
N SER A 97 -3.51 1.02 5.93
CA SER A 97 -3.05 0.72 7.30
C SER A 97 -1.98 -0.36 7.40
N ARG A 98 -1.94 -1.34 6.48
CA ARG A 98 -0.94 -2.43 6.46
C ARG A 98 0.28 -2.11 5.60
N LEU A 99 0.17 -1.10 4.74
CA LEU A 99 1.23 -0.67 3.85
C LEU A 99 2.58 -0.45 4.58
N PRO A 100 2.63 0.25 5.74
CA PRO A 100 3.90 0.52 6.44
C PRO A 100 4.62 -0.79 6.83
N ASP A 101 3.89 -1.75 7.39
CA ASP A 101 4.43 -3.04 7.83
C ASP A 101 4.98 -3.87 6.66
N ILE A 102 4.34 -3.76 5.49
CA ILE A 102 4.76 -4.48 4.28
C ILE A 102 5.99 -3.79 3.67
N ILE A 103 6.10 -2.45 3.71
CA ILE A 103 7.25 -1.72 3.14
C ILE A 103 8.56 -2.14 3.83
N GLU A 104 8.58 -2.22 5.16
CA GLU A 104 9.77 -2.56 5.93
C GLU A 104 10.34 -3.95 5.60
N ASN A 105 9.45 -4.91 5.30
CA ASN A 105 9.85 -6.29 5.04
C ASN A 105 9.94 -6.64 3.54
N ASN A 106 9.08 -6.06 2.71
CA ASN A 106 8.78 -6.51 1.36
C ASN A 106 8.47 -5.36 0.39
N ALA A 107 9.38 -4.39 0.24
CA ALA A 107 9.21 -3.22 -0.62
C ALA A 107 8.83 -3.55 -2.08
N ASN A 108 9.38 -4.63 -2.66
CA ASN A 108 9.07 -5.05 -4.03
C ASN A 108 7.60 -5.42 -4.25
N ILE A 109 6.96 -6.03 -3.23
CA ILE A 109 5.53 -6.36 -3.28
C ILE A 109 4.71 -5.08 -3.39
N VAL A 110 5.05 -4.08 -2.56
CA VAL A 110 4.36 -2.78 -2.55
C VAL A 110 4.55 -2.06 -3.87
N LEU A 111 5.78 -2.05 -4.41
CA LEU A 111 6.08 -1.45 -5.70
C LEU A 111 5.21 -2.04 -6.82
N PHE A 112 5.14 -3.37 -6.90
CA PHE A 112 4.35 -4.06 -7.90
C PHE A 112 2.84 -3.80 -7.72
N PHE A 113 2.34 -3.81 -6.48
CA PHE A 113 0.95 -3.47 -6.19
C PHE A 113 0.61 -2.04 -6.62
N LEU A 114 1.46 -1.05 -6.28
CA LEU A 114 1.27 0.34 -6.64
C LEU A 114 1.32 0.52 -8.16
N GLN A 115 2.24 -0.18 -8.85
CA GLN A 115 2.35 -0.16 -10.31
C GLN A 115 1.05 -0.64 -10.99
N LYS A 116 0.38 -1.64 -10.42
CA LYS A 116 -0.91 -2.12 -10.94
C LYS A 116 -2.07 -1.17 -10.60
N ASN A 117 -1.97 -0.41 -9.51
CA ASN A 117 -3.01 0.52 -9.06
C ASN A 117 -2.83 1.98 -9.51
N VAL A 118 -1.83 2.33 -10.34
CA VAL A 118 -1.56 3.73 -10.75
C VAL A 118 -2.77 4.46 -11.31
N LYS A 119 -3.66 3.76 -12.01
CA LYS A 119 -4.85 4.35 -12.66
C LYS A 119 -6.07 4.40 -11.73
N SER A 120 -6.00 3.74 -10.57
CA SER A 120 -7.11 3.72 -9.60
C SER A 120 -7.26 5.09 -8.95
N GLN A 121 -8.49 5.46 -8.62
CA GLN A 121 -8.78 6.66 -7.84
C GLN A 121 -8.13 6.59 -6.44
N ASP A 122 -7.97 5.37 -5.92
CA ASP A 122 -7.41 5.10 -4.60
C ASP A 122 -5.88 5.29 -4.57
N PHE A 123 -5.21 5.50 -5.71
CA PHE A 123 -3.75 5.59 -5.80
C PHE A 123 -3.16 6.74 -4.95
N GLN A 124 -3.85 7.88 -4.90
CA GLN A 124 -3.43 9.02 -4.09
C GLN A 124 -3.45 8.68 -2.60
N ASP A 125 -4.47 7.98 -2.13
CA ASP A 125 -4.57 7.56 -0.72
C ASP A 125 -3.39 6.67 -0.30
N TYR A 126 -2.88 5.83 -1.22
CA TYR A 126 -1.67 5.03 -0.96
C TYR A 126 -0.39 5.87 -0.97
N LEU A 127 -0.30 6.90 -1.81
CA LEU A 127 0.84 7.83 -1.79
C LEU A 127 0.87 8.67 -0.51
N ASP A 128 -0.30 9.10 -0.02
CA ASP A 128 -0.44 9.86 1.21
C ASP A 128 0.04 9.07 2.44
N VAL A 129 0.03 7.74 2.41
CA VAL A 129 0.64 6.94 3.49
C VAL A 129 2.13 7.27 3.65
N PHE A 130 2.87 7.53 2.57
CA PHE A 130 4.31 7.77 2.64
C PHE A 130 4.69 9.05 3.40
N ILE A 131 3.79 10.03 3.49
CA ILE A 131 4.00 11.27 4.27
C ILE A 131 3.52 11.14 5.72
N THR A 132 2.92 10.01 6.09
CA THR A 132 2.45 9.71 7.46
C THR A 132 3.35 8.74 8.20
N ILE A 133 4.13 7.94 7.47
CA ILE A 133 5.03 6.93 8.03
C ILE A 133 6.41 7.49 8.34
N ASP A 134 7.12 6.82 9.25
CA ASP A 134 8.50 7.13 9.56
C ASP A 134 9.41 7.02 8.33
N VAL A 135 10.35 7.95 8.20
CA VAL A 135 11.34 7.91 7.13
C VAL A 135 12.40 6.88 7.48
N THR A 136 12.41 5.77 6.75
CA THR A 136 13.35 4.66 6.89
C THR A 136 14.09 4.43 5.56
N PRO A 137 15.20 3.69 5.54
CA PRO A 137 15.88 3.35 4.28
C PRO A 137 14.96 2.65 3.28
N ALA A 138 14.05 1.78 3.76
CA ALA A 138 13.10 1.05 2.93
C ALA A 138 12.06 1.99 2.28
N THR A 139 11.51 2.95 3.03
CA THR A 139 10.53 3.91 2.47
C THR A 139 11.18 4.85 1.46
N ILE A 140 12.41 5.32 1.74
CA ILE A 140 13.19 6.16 0.82
C ILE A 140 13.49 5.41 -0.48
N GLU A 141 13.98 4.18 -0.39
CA GLU A 141 14.30 3.37 -1.58
C GLU A 141 13.05 3.10 -2.41
N LEU A 142 11.95 2.72 -1.76
CA LEU A 142 10.69 2.47 -2.43
C LEU A 142 10.19 3.71 -3.20
N ILE A 143 10.22 4.91 -2.62
CA ILE A 143 9.86 6.14 -3.34
C ILE A 143 10.76 6.37 -4.57
N ALA A 144 12.06 6.09 -4.46
CA ALA A 144 12.97 6.20 -5.62
C ALA A 144 12.58 5.21 -6.73
N MET A 145 12.24 3.97 -6.38
CA MET A 145 11.79 2.95 -7.32
C MET A 145 10.44 3.32 -7.97
N ILE A 146 9.48 3.80 -7.18
CA ILE A 146 8.16 4.24 -7.66
C ILE A 146 8.35 5.39 -8.66
N ASN A 147 9.18 6.37 -8.34
CA ASN A 147 9.47 7.48 -9.26
C ASN A 147 10.07 6.98 -10.59
N TYR A 148 11.02 6.03 -10.53
CA TYR A 148 11.64 5.46 -11.72
C TYR A 148 10.63 4.70 -12.61
N GLN A 149 9.73 3.92 -12.02
CA GLN A 149 8.81 3.06 -12.77
C GLN A 149 7.51 3.74 -13.20
N MET A 150 6.97 4.65 -12.38
CA MET A 150 5.62 5.21 -12.56
C MET A 150 5.60 6.70 -12.92
N LYS A 151 6.72 7.43 -12.75
CA LYS A 151 6.82 8.88 -12.95
C LYS A 151 5.73 9.67 -12.21
N ILE A 152 5.78 9.59 -10.88
CA ILE A 152 4.89 10.32 -9.96
C ILE A 152 5.00 11.84 -10.22
N PRO A 153 3.92 12.62 -9.98
CA PRO A 153 3.97 14.08 -10.06
C PRO A 153 5.15 14.69 -9.27
N PRO A 154 5.84 15.70 -9.83
CA PRO A 154 6.97 16.36 -9.16
C PRO A 154 6.56 17.09 -7.89
N ASP A 155 5.30 17.53 -7.79
CA ASP A 155 4.76 18.22 -6.62
C ASP A 155 4.77 17.30 -5.38
N PHE A 156 4.37 16.03 -5.56
CA PHE A 156 4.42 15.03 -4.50
C PHE A 156 5.86 14.76 -4.05
N LEU A 157 6.80 14.64 -4.99
CA LEU A 157 8.21 14.42 -4.66
C LEU A 157 8.81 15.60 -3.90
N THR A 158 8.46 16.82 -4.31
CA THR A 158 8.87 18.06 -3.64
C THR A 158 8.35 18.07 -2.20
N TYR A 159 7.06 17.76 -2.01
CA TYR A 159 6.46 17.67 -0.69
C TYR A 159 7.10 16.57 0.17
N TYR A 160 7.37 15.40 -0.40
CA TYR A 160 8.04 14.31 0.31
C TYR A 160 9.46 14.68 0.76
N VAL A 161 10.21 15.46 -0.03
CA VAL A 161 11.52 15.99 0.39
C VAL A 161 11.38 16.96 1.57
N HIS A 162 10.41 17.87 1.55
CA HIS A 162 10.12 18.73 2.72
C HIS A 162 9.82 17.89 3.96
N TYR A 163 8.96 16.86 3.81
CA TYR A 163 8.65 15.93 4.88
C TYR A 163 9.91 15.23 5.43
N CYS A 164 10.80 14.76 4.56
CA CYS A 164 12.05 14.11 4.98
C CYS A 164 12.98 15.05 5.78
N ILE A 165 13.09 16.31 5.36
CA ILE A 165 13.88 17.33 6.07
C ILE A 165 13.30 17.57 7.46
N GLN A 166 11.99 17.80 7.56
CA GLN A 166 11.29 18.02 8.83
C GLN A 166 11.40 16.79 9.74
N TYR A 167 11.26 15.59 9.18
CA TYR A 167 11.43 14.34 9.92
C TYR A 167 12.83 14.24 10.52
N CYS A 168 13.89 14.52 9.74
CA CYS A 168 15.27 14.50 10.23
C CYS A 168 15.51 15.45 11.42
N ASN A 169 14.87 16.61 11.42
CA ASN A 169 15.00 17.61 12.48
C ASN A 169 14.32 17.18 13.79
N ASN A 170 13.30 16.34 13.71
CA ASN A 170 12.52 15.88 14.87
C ASN A 170 13.06 14.59 15.52
N ILE A 171 14.06 13.92 14.92
CA ILE A 171 14.66 12.71 15.50
C ILE A 171 15.47 13.06 16.76
N LYS A 172 15.07 12.52 17.91
CA LYS A 172 15.73 12.78 19.21
C LYS A 172 17.09 12.10 19.35
N GLU A 173 17.23 10.87 18.83
CA GLU A 173 18.44 10.08 18.99
C GLU A 173 19.48 10.42 17.92
N LYS A 174 20.59 11.03 18.32
CA LYS A 174 21.63 11.54 17.42
C LYS A 174 22.24 10.49 16.48
N GLN A 175 22.41 9.25 16.94
CA GLN A 175 22.96 8.17 16.12
C GLN A 175 22.00 7.79 14.99
N THR A 176 20.73 7.60 15.33
CA THR A 176 19.65 7.30 14.39
C THR A 176 19.43 8.46 13.44
N GLN A 177 19.41 9.70 13.94
CA GLN A 177 19.35 10.92 13.13
C GLN A 177 20.48 10.96 12.11
N THR A 178 21.73 10.74 12.54
CA THR A 178 22.89 10.75 11.64
C THR A 178 22.74 9.70 10.54
N LYS A 179 22.24 8.49 10.86
CA LYS A 179 21.98 7.45 9.86
C LYS A 179 20.93 7.89 8.85
N ILE A 180 19.76 8.34 9.30
CA ILE A 180 18.67 8.76 8.40
C ILE A 180 19.08 9.95 7.53
N VAL A 181 19.76 10.95 8.11
CA VAL A 181 20.29 12.11 7.36
C VAL A 181 21.23 11.68 6.23
N LYS A 182 22.03 10.63 6.41
CA LYS A 182 22.87 10.09 5.32
C LYS A 182 22.03 9.54 4.17
N TYR A 183 21.03 8.70 4.47
CA TYR A 183 20.15 8.14 3.46
C TYR A 183 19.36 9.22 2.72
N VAL A 184 18.76 10.16 3.45
CA VAL A 184 18.04 11.31 2.88
C VAL A 184 18.97 12.15 2.00
N SER A 185 20.21 12.40 2.42
CA SER A 185 21.17 13.17 1.61
C SER A 185 21.54 12.48 0.29
N ILE A 186 21.72 11.15 0.32
CA ILE A 186 21.98 10.35 -0.89
C ILE A 186 20.77 10.38 -1.82
N PHE A 187 19.57 10.23 -1.25
CA PHE A 187 18.31 10.23 -1.97
C PHE A 187 17.99 11.58 -2.64
N ILE A 188 18.09 12.69 -1.91
CA ILE A 188 17.90 14.03 -2.47
C ILE A 188 18.90 14.24 -3.61
N ARG A 189 20.17 13.90 -3.42
CA ARG A 189 21.18 14.01 -4.47
C ARG A 189 20.84 13.17 -5.70
N HIS A 190 20.27 11.97 -5.52
CA HIS A 190 19.79 11.15 -6.63
C HIS A 190 18.70 11.89 -7.42
N PHE A 191 17.71 12.49 -6.75
CA PHE A 191 16.64 13.26 -7.38
C PHE A 191 17.10 14.56 -8.06
N LEU A 192 18.10 15.24 -7.49
CA LEU A 192 18.73 16.40 -8.14
C LEU A 192 19.42 15.98 -9.45
N LYS A 193 20.14 14.85 -9.45
CA LYS A 193 20.84 14.34 -10.64
C LYS A 193 19.88 13.86 -11.74
N THR A 194 18.80 13.19 -11.37
CA THR A 194 17.78 12.71 -12.33
C THR A 194 16.83 13.82 -12.78
N LYS A 195 16.93 15.03 -12.20
CA LYS A 195 16.01 16.16 -12.44
C LYS A 195 14.55 15.80 -12.15
N ALA A 196 14.34 14.94 -11.15
CA ALA A 196 12.99 14.56 -10.72
C ALA A 196 12.26 15.70 -9.99
N ILE A 197 13.02 16.66 -9.42
CA ILE A 197 12.49 17.78 -8.64
C ILE A 197 13.08 19.10 -9.12
N ALA A 198 12.30 20.18 -9.06
CA ALA A 198 12.75 21.53 -9.32
C ALA A 198 13.53 22.09 -8.12
N ILE A 199 14.82 22.40 -8.33
CA ILE A 199 15.74 22.83 -7.27
C ILE A 199 15.36 24.21 -6.72
N LYS A 200 14.77 25.07 -7.56
CA LYS A 200 14.39 26.45 -7.22
C LYS A 200 13.46 26.50 -6.02
N ASP A 201 12.51 25.58 -5.93
CA ASP A 201 11.50 25.57 -4.87
C ASP A 201 12.06 25.04 -3.54
N LEU A 202 13.17 24.31 -3.58
CA LEU A 202 13.80 23.66 -2.42
C LEU A 202 15.12 24.29 -2.00
N LEU A 203 15.61 25.31 -2.71
CA LEU A 203 17.00 25.78 -2.58
C LEU A 203 17.30 26.26 -1.15
N THR A 204 16.42 27.08 -0.59
CA THR A 204 16.57 27.66 0.76
C THR A 204 16.53 26.58 1.83
N GLU A 205 15.58 25.65 1.74
CA GLU A 205 15.44 24.55 2.69
C GLU A 205 16.62 23.58 2.62
N LEU A 206 17.08 23.22 1.42
CA LEU A 206 18.23 22.34 1.24
C LEU A 206 19.52 22.99 1.75
N GLN A 207 19.69 24.29 1.57
CA GLN A 207 20.83 25.03 2.14
C GLN A 207 20.77 25.04 3.66
N ALA A 208 19.61 25.31 4.25
CA ALA A 208 19.42 25.28 5.70
C ALA A 208 19.71 23.88 6.26
N PHE A 209 19.16 22.82 5.64
CA PHE A 209 19.43 21.43 5.98
C PHE A 209 20.92 21.08 5.90
N CYS A 210 21.62 21.55 4.85
CA CYS A 210 23.06 21.30 4.72
C CYS A 210 23.88 21.98 5.82
N ILE A 211 23.49 23.19 6.23
CA ILE A 211 24.13 23.93 7.32
C ILE A 211 23.88 23.23 8.66
N GLU A 212 22.65 22.80 8.91
CA GLU A 212 22.28 22.10 10.15
C GLU A 212 23.05 20.78 10.32
N PHE A 213 23.18 19.99 9.25
CA PHE A 213 23.84 18.67 9.29
C PHE A 213 25.24 18.64 8.68
N THR A 214 25.97 19.76 8.70
CA THR A 214 27.32 19.88 8.09
C THR A 214 28.32 18.82 8.56
N ARG A 215 28.15 18.26 9.77
CA ARG A 215 29.02 17.20 10.32
C ARG A 215 28.90 15.86 9.58
N VAL A 216 27.88 15.68 8.74
CA VAL A 216 27.67 14.45 7.96
C VAL A 216 28.36 14.56 6.60
N ASN A 217 29.20 13.59 6.26
CA ASN A 217 30.00 13.61 5.02
C ASN A 217 29.13 13.64 3.76
N GLU A 218 28.03 12.91 3.77
CA GLU A 218 27.08 12.78 2.67
C GLU A 218 26.36 14.12 2.40
N VAL A 219 26.11 14.91 3.46
CA VAL A 219 25.54 16.26 3.37
C VAL A 219 26.52 17.22 2.69
N SER A 220 27.82 17.11 2.97
CA SER A 220 28.84 17.91 2.27
C SER A 220 28.84 17.65 0.76
N GLN A 221 28.57 16.42 0.33
CA GLN A 221 28.43 16.08 -1.10
C GLN A 221 27.12 16.62 -1.69
N LEU A 222 26.02 16.59 -0.93
CA LEU A 222 24.75 17.21 -1.31
C LEU A 222 24.93 18.72 -1.50
N PHE A 223 25.56 19.41 -0.54
CA PHE A 223 25.81 20.85 -0.60
C PHE A 223 26.59 21.25 -1.86
N LYS A 224 27.64 20.51 -2.21
CA LYS A 224 28.38 20.72 -3.47
C LYS A 224 27.49 20.56 -4.70
N SER A 225 26.60 19.56 -4.70
CA SER A 225 25.66 19.33 -5.80
C SER A 225 24.68 20.50 -5.91
N VAL A 226 24.06 20.92 -4.80
CA VAL A 226 23.13 22.06 -4.74
C VAL A 226 23.80 23.34 -5.23
N LYS A 227 25.04 23.61 -4.80
CA LYS A 227 25.81 24.78 -5.23
C LYS A 227 26.10 24.75 -6.73
N ALA A 228 26.50 23.59 -7.27
CA ALA A 228 26.74 23.44 -8.71
C ALA A 228 25.48 23.71 -9.55
N PHE A 229 24.32 23.27 -9.07
CA PHE A 229 23.05 23.58 -9.74
C PHE A 229 22.66 25.06 -9.66
N ASN A 230 22.94 25.72 -8.52
CA ASN A 230 22.69 27.15 -8.36
C ASN A 230 23.57 28.01 -9.31
N GLU A 231 24.85 27.65 -9.44
CA GLU A 231 25.80 28.35 -10.32
C GLU A 231 25.48 28.15 -11.82
N LEU A 232 24.78 27.07 -12.18
CA LEU A 232 24.39 26.76 -13.56
C LEU A 232 23.09 27.44 -14.00
N GLY A 233 22.37 28.16 -13.12
CA GLY A 233 21.24 29.00 -13.49
C GLY A 233 20.10 28.27 -14.22
N VAL A 234 19.83 27.00 -13.90
CA VAL A 234 18.69 26.24 -14.44
C VAL A 234 17.54 26.21 -13.47
#